data_AF-A0A3B8V5V2-F1
#
_entry.id   AF-A0A3B8V5V2-F1
#
_cell.length_a   1.000
_cell.length_b   1.000
_cell.length_c   1.000
_cell.angle_alpha   90.00
_cell.angle_beta   90.00
_cell.angle_gamma   90.00
#
_symmetry.space_group_name_H-M   'P 1'
#
loop_
_entity.id
_entity.type
_entity.pdbx_description
1 polymer ?
#
loop_
_entity_poly.entity_id
_entity_poly.type
_entity_poly.pdbx_seq_one_letter_code
_entity_poly.pdbx_strand_id
1 'polypeptide(L)'
;MSASASAGFEDGPDLSVGWIVDGTSYSGTLVGTDLGGGLYSYAATTSDTGFSIDWVMTVNNNGANGGFQLLGSTIGVTNLLGSDSEFALSILMPTNFGDGQALYGGSVSGTLTGDGEGGLLAGLGGGSSLWSASVDGTTIAQLIEDPFQITTDPFGSAAIPAAAFGEPIPSLEGVSPLASMGVNLDFLLGGGDTVAITSTFVGQIPTPATLALFGIAGFKRRRRRA
;
A
#
# COMPACT_ATOMS: atom_id res chain seq x y z
N MET A 1 10.31 20.50 25.66
CA MET A 1 9.38 20.19 26.77
C MET A 1 8.21 19.47 26.14
N SER A 2 8.11 18.14 26.34
CA SER A 2 7.00 17.35 25.79
C SER A 2 5.79 17.46 26.70
N ALA A 3 4.65 17.83 26.12
CA ALA A 3 3.36 17.58 26.74
C ALA A 3 2.85 16.23 26.20
N SER A 4 2.64 15.27 27.10
CA SER A 4 1.89 14.06 26.81
C SER A 4 0.47 14.25 27.32
N ALA A 5 -0.51 13.91 26.49
CA ALA A 5 -1.90 13.74 26.91
C ALA A 5 -2.26 12.27 26.64
N SER A 6 -2.47 11.50 27.70
CA SER A 6 -3.04 10.15 27.62
C SER A 6 -4.56 10.25 27.67
N ALA A 7 -5.24 9.76 26.64
CA ALA A 7 -6.65 9.37 26.71
C ALA A 7 -6.75 7.93 26.22
N GLY A 8 -7.25 7.03 27.07
CA GLY A 8 -7.35 5.61 26.78
C GLY A 8 -8.39 5.31 25.70
N PHE A 9 -7.89 4.96 24.51
CA PHE A 9 -8.50 4.12 23.50
C PHE A 9 -7.36 3.22 23.01
N GLU A 10 -7.60 1.97 22.59
CA GLU A 10 -6.50 1.15 22.07
C GLU A 10 -5.97 1.79 20.78
N ASP A 11 -4.83 2.49 20.89
CA ASP A 11 -4.14 3.08 19.74
C ASP A 11 -3.94 1.99 18.68
N GLY A 12 -4.32 2.29 17.44
CA GLY A 12 -4.09 1.39 16.30
C GLY A 12 -2.62 1.08 16.10
N PRO A 13 -2.26 0.11 15.24
CA PRO A 13 -0.86 -0.15 14.96
C PRO A 13 -0.20 1.11 14.39
N ASP A 14 0.93 1.51 14.95
CA ASP A 14 1.75 2.59 14.39
C ASP A 14 2.23 2.21 12.99
N LEU A 15 1.98 3.07 12.00
CA LEU A 15 2.52 2.87 10.66
C LEU A 15 3.87 3.56 10.55
N SER A 16 4.89 2.83 10.11
CA SER A 16 6.17 3.42 9.76
C SER A 16 6.14 3.86 8.31
N VAL A 17 6.46 5.12 8.05
CA VAL A 17 6.58 5.67 6.69
C VAL A 17 8.01 6.12 6.46
N GLY A 18 8.54 5.80 5.29
CA GLY A 18 9.85 6.26 4.83
C GLY A 18 9.72 6.84 3.45
N TRP A 19 10.49 7.88 3.14
CA TRP A 19 10.54 8.43 1.79
C TRP A 19 11.93 8.88 1.43
N ILE A 20 12.28 8.73 0.15
CA ILE A 20 13.53 9.19 -0.44
C ILE A 20 13.16 10.16 -1.55
N VAL A 21 13.80 11.33 -1.55
CA VAL A 21 13.69 12.33 -2.63
C VAL A 21 15.10 12.64 -3.11
N ASP A 22 15.39 12.35 -4.38
CA ASP A 22 16.71 12.56 -5.00
C ASP A 22 17.87 12.03 -4.14
N GLY A 23 17.71 10.81 -3.62
CA GLY A 23 18.68 10.12 -2.75
C GLY A 23 18.71 10.57 -1.29
N THR A 24 17.97 11.61 -0.91
CA THR A 24 17.86 12.06 0.50
C THR A 24 16.76 11.29 1.22
N SER A 25 17.12 10.57 2.29
CA SER A 25 16.18 9.73 3.04
C SER A 25 15.55 10.44 4.24
N TYR A 26 14.27 10.17 4.44
CA TYR A 26 13.44 10.66 5.52
C TYR A 26 12.57 9.53 6.08
N SER A 27 12.05 9.70 7.29
CA SER A 27 11.16 8.73 7.93
C SER A 27 10.26 9.39 8.96
N GLY A 28 9.11 8.77 9.23
CA GLY A 28 8.17 9.16 10.26
C GLY A 28 7.31 8.00 10.73
N THR A 29 6.51 8.27 11.76
CA THR A 29 5.50 7.35 12.28
C THR A 29 4.15 8.02 12.20
N LEU A 30 3.16 7.33 11.63
CA LEU A 30 1.77 7.77 11.62
C LEU A 30 1.02 7.04 12.73
N VAL A 31 0.39 7.81 13.60
CA VAL A 31 -0.47 7.29 14.67
C VAL A 31 -1.92 7.30 14.20
N GLY A 32 -2.59 6.16 14.33
CA GLY A 32 -3.94 5.95 13.83
C GLY A 32 -5.01 6.51 14.76
N THR A 33 -6.10 6.99 14.19
CA THR A 33 -7.35 7.24 14.92
C THR A 33 -8.25 6.02 14.81
N ASP A 34 -8.67 5.46 15.95
CA ASP A 34 -9.64 4.36 15.99
C ASP A 34 -11.02 4.83 15.48
N LEU A 35 -11.54 4.10 14.49
CA LEU A 35 -12.87 4.32 13.92
C LEU A 35 -13.90 3.29 14.43
N GLY A 36 -13.48 2.35 15.27
CA GLY A 36 -14.26 1.23 15.77
C GLY A 36 -14.22 0.01 14.85
N GLY A 37 -14.48 -1.17 15.41
CA GLY A 37 -14.56 -2.42 14.65
C GLY A 37 -13.21 -2.88 14.06
N GLY A 38 -12.09 -2.48 14.66
CA GLY A 38 -10.74 -2.81 14.19
C GLY A 38 -10.31 -2.00 12.96
N LEU A 39 -10.99 -0.89 12.67
CA LEU A 39 -10.67 0.03 11.59
C LEU A 39 -9.97 1.27 12.14
N TYR A 40 -8.88 1.67 11.50
CA TYR A 40 -8.06 2.81 11.90
C TYR A 40 -7.82 3.72 10.70
N SER A 41 -7.89 5.03 10.89
CA SER A 41 -7.53 6.01 9.87
C SER A 41 -6.25 6.77 10.21
N TYR A 42 -5.47 7.08 9.20
CA TYR A 42 -4.21 7.83 9.31
C TYR A 42 -4.26 8.97 8.30
N ALA A 43 -3.86 10.16 8.74
CA ALA A 43 -3.74 11.33 7.89
C ALA A 43 -2.55 12.17 8.34
N ALA A 44 -1.66 12.52 7.42
CA ALA A 44 -0.56 13.43 7.68
C ALA A 44 -0.11 14.10 6.38
N THR A 45 0.52 15.26 6.51
CA THR A 45 1.22 15.92 5.41
C THR A 45 2.66 16.10 5.83
N THR A 46 3.60 15.68 4.97
CA THR A 46 5.02 15.96 5.14
C THR A 46 5.49 16.82 3.98
N SER A 47 6.26 17.87 4.26
CA SER A 47 6.70 18.80 3.24
C SER A 47 8.08 19.34 3.55
N ASP A 48 8.83 19.64 2.50
CA ASP A 48 10.09 20.37 2.52
C ASP A 48 10.07 21.38 1.36
N THR A 49 11.15 22.13 1.18
CA THR A 49 11.34 23.10 0.10
C THR A 49 11.15 22.52 -1.31
N GLY A 50 11.40 21.22 -1.50
CA GLY A 50 11.31 20.56 -2.81
C GLY A 50 10.07 19.69 -3.04
N PHE A 51 9.29 19.37 -1.99
CA PHE A 51 8.16 18.44 -2.14
C PHE A 51 7.09 18.61 -1.07
N SER A 52 5.90 18.11 -1.39
CA SER A 52 4.81 17.89 -0.44
C SER A 52 4.24 16.50 -0.64
N ILE A 53 4.04 15.74 0.43
CA ILE A 53 3.44 14.40 0.42
C ILE A 53 2.26 14.38 1.40
N ASP A 54 1.08 14.06 0.87
CA ASP A 54 -0.14 13.82 1.63
C ASP A 54 -0.34 12.32 1.81
N TRP A 55 -0.34 11.89 3.06
CA TRP A 55 -0.53 10.51 3.47
C TRP A 55 -1.95 10.35 3.99
N VAL A 56 -2.79 9.58 3.29
CA VAL A 56 -4.11 9.18 3.79
C VAL A 56 -4.22 7.67 3.72
N MET A 57 -4.50 7.02 4.84
CA MET A 57 -4.58 5.57 4.91
C MET A 57 -5.74 5.10 5.78
N THR A 58 -6.22 3.91 5.48
CA THR A 58 -7.15 3.17 6.32
C THR A 58 -6.60 1.77 6.50
N VAL A 59 -6.49 1.34 7.75
CA VAL A 59 -6.04 0.00 8.12
C VAL A 59 -7.17 -0.73 8.79
N ASN A 60 -7.40 -1.97 8.39
CA ASN A 60 -8.14 -2.91 9.20
C ASN A 60 -7.17 -3.88 9.88
N ASN A 61 -7.23 -3.95 11.21
CA ASN A 61 -6.50 -4.93 12.01
C ASN A 61 -7.50 -5.79 12.79
N ASN A 62 -7.82 -6.98 12.27
CA ASN A 62 -8.73 -7.92 12.93
C ASN A 62 -8.08 -8.81 14.02
N GLY A 63 -6.86 -8.50 14.46
CA GLY A 63 -6.23 -9.15 15.61
C GLY A 63 -5.82 -10.62 15.42
N ALA A 64 -5.32 -11.22 16.51
CA ALA A 64 -4.55 -12.47 16.55
C ALA A 64 -5.33 -13.78 16.24
N ASN A 65 -6.62 -13.72 15.90
CA ASN A 65 -7.47 -14.92 15.76
C ASN A 65 -7.69 -15.38 14.31
N GLY A 66 -6.73 -15.11 13.42
CA GLY A 66 -6.87 -15.34 11.97
C GLY A 66 -7.62 -14.18 11.34
N GLY A 67 -6.94 -13.05 11.26
CA GLY A 67 -7.54 -11.76 10.92
C GLY A 67 -7.20 -11.36 9.49
N PHE A 68 -8.22 -11.08 8.70
CA PHE A 68 -8.09 -10.27 7.50
C PHE A 68 -7.41 -8.93 7.86
N GLN A 69 -6.37 -8.56 7.12
CA GLN A 69 -5.75 -7.23 7.23
C GLN A 69 -5.79 -6.54 5.88
N LEU A 70 -6.02 -5.24 5.94
CA LEU A 70 -6.11 -4.39 4.76
C LEU A 70 -5.36 -3.09 5.05
N LEU A 71 -4.52 -2.70 4.11
CA LEU A 71 -3.90 -1.39 4.02
C LEU A 71 -4.46 -0.71 2.76
N GLY A 72 -5.43 0.19 2.95
CA GLY A 72 -5.89 1.09 1.90
C GLY A 72 -5.14 2.41 2.01
N SER A 73 -4.58 2.91 0.92
CA SER A 73 -3.84 4.17 0.90
C SER A 73 -4.24 5.06 -0.26
N THR A 74 -4.27 6.36 -0.01
CA THR A 74 -4.31 7.42 -1.02
C THR A 74 -3.15 8.35 -0.71
N ILE A 75 -2.14 8.34 -1.58
CA ILE A 75 -0.92 9.12 -1.43
C ILE A 75 -0.90 10.22 -2.48
N GLY A 76 -0.88 11.47 -2.05
CA GLY A 76 -0.65 12.62 -2.92
C GLY A 76 0.80 13.04 -2.84
N VAL A 77 1.48 13.25 -3.97
CA VAL A 77 2.83 13.78 -4.02
C VAL A 77 2.86 14.94 -4.98
N THR A 78 3.41 16.07 -4.55
CA THR A 78 3.66 17.23 -5.39
C THR A 78 5.15 17.52 -5.40
N ASN A 79 5.73 17.60 -6.60
CA ASN A 79 7.08 18.10 -6.78
C ASN A 79 7.03 19.63 -6.82
N LEU A 80 7.67 20.28 -5.85
CA LEU A 80 7.68 21.74 -5.73
C LEU A 80 8.87 22.38 -6.45
N LEU A 81 9.78 21.57 -7.01
CA LEU A 81 10.89 22.04 -7.83
C LEU A 81 10.45 22.26 -9.27
N GLY A 82 11.22 23.05 -10.03
CA GLY A 82 11.03 23.21 -11.47
C GLY A 82 11.77 22.15 -12.31
N SER A 83 12.25 21.08 -11.68
CA SER A 83 12.95 19.97 -12.33
C SER A 83 12.38 18.64 -11.85
N ASP A 84 12.51 17.62 -12.68
CA ASP A 84 12.12 16.26 -12.33
C ASP A 84 12.86 15.78 -11.08
N SER A 85 12.14 15.06 -10.22
CA SER A 85 12.69 14.46 -8.99
C SER A 85 12.29 13.00 -8.87
N GLU A 86 13.20 12.20 -8.33
CA GLU A 86 12.98 10.80 -8.01
C GLU A 86 12.35 10.66 -6.62
N PHE A 87 11.25 9.91 -6.53
CA PHE A 87 10.55 9.61 -5.30
C PHE A 87 10.52 8.10 -5.07
N ALA A 88 10.91 7.67 -3.87
CA ALA A 88 10.70 6.31 -3.38
C ALA A 88 10.02 6.38 -2.02
N LEU A 89 8.75 5.98 -1.94
CA LEU A 89 7.94 6.00 -0.72
C LEU A 89 7.76 4.58 -0.20
N SER A 90 7.75 4.42 1.11
CA SER A 90 7.56 3.13 1.78
C SER A 90 6.59 3.30 2.94
N ILE A 91 5.65 2.35 3.03
CA ILE A 91 4.65 2.27 4.08
C ILE A 91 4.78 0.88 4.67
N LEU A 92 5.09 0.79 5.95
CA LEU A 92 5.25 -0.46 6.68
C LEU A 92 4.20 -0.54 7.79
N MET A 93 3.37 -1.56 7.70
CA MET A 93 2.36 -1.90 8.69
C MET A 93 2.86 -3.09 9.52
N PRO A 94 3.00 -2.94 10.85
CA PRO A 94 3.23 -4.08 11.73
C PRO A 94 2.04 -5.03 11.70
N THR A 95 2.32 -6.32 11.57
CA THR A 95 1.28 -7.35 11.47
C THR A 95 1.64 -8.55 12.34
N ASN A 96 0.63 -9.23 12.89
CA ASN A 96 0.80 -10.53 13.52
C ASN A 96 -0.35 -11.44 13.10
N PHE A 97 -0.12 -12.20 12.04
CA PHE A 97 -1.08 -13.18 11.53
C PHE A 97 -0.89 -14.56 12.19
N GLY A 98 0.29 -14.84 12.76
CA GLY A 98 0.68 -16.15 13.27
C GLY A 98 1.21 -17.08 12.16
N ASP A 99 1.59 -18.31 12.52
CA ASP A 99 2.18 -19.27 11.58
C ASP A 99 1.12 -19.85 10.62
N GLY A 100 1.47 -19.96 9.33
CA GLY A 100 0.61 -20.64 8.35
C GLY A 100 0.77 -20.14 6.92
N GLN A 101 -0.26 -20.42 6.11
CA GLN A 101 -0.41 -19.87 4.77
C GLN A 101 -1.38 -18.69 4.80
N ALA A 102 -1.08 -17.67 4.01
CA ALA A 102 -1.93 -16.53 3.77
C ALA A 102 -2.25 -16.40 2.28
N LEU A 103 -3.35 -15.70 2.01
CA LEU A 103 -3.73 -15.23 0.69
C LEU A 103 -3.52 -13.73 0.63
N TYR A 104 -2.92 -13.28 -0.47
CA TYR A 104 -2.64 -11.88 -0.74
C TYR A 104 -3.36 -11.41 -1.99
N GLY A 105 -3.59 -10.12 -2.03
CA GLY A 105 -4.03 -9.44 -3.24
C GLY A 105 -4.04 -7.95 -3.02
N GLY A 106 -4.11 -7.21 -4.11
CA GLY A 106 -4.04 -5.77 -4.05
C GLY A 106 -4.18 -5.14 -5.40
N SER A 107 -4.31 -3.82 -5.40
CA SER A 107 -4.53 -3.04 -6.60
C SER A 107 -3.96 -1.64 -6.44
N VAL A 108 -3.58 -1.04 -7.57
CA VAL A 108 -3.13 0.35 -7.66
C VAL A 108 -3.81 1.04 -8.84
N SER A 109 -4.10 2.32 -8.68
CA SER A 109 -4.55 3.24 -9.74
C SER A 109 -4.29 4.68 -9.28
N GLY A 110 -4.59 5.67 -10.10
CA GLY A 110 -4.40 7.06 -9.69
C GLY A 110 -4.50 8.05 -10.82
N THR A 111 -3.99 9.25 -10.58
CA THR A 111 -4.01 10.36 -11.53
C THR A 111 -2.72 11.17 -11.44
N LEU A 112 -2.23 11.63 -12.58
CA LEU A 112 -1.22 12.67 -12.73
C LEU A 112 -1.94 13.98 -13.09
N THR A 113 -1.52 15.09 -12.48
CA THR A 113 -1.92 16.45 -12.84
C THR A 113 -0.66 17.24 -13.16
N GLY A 114 -0.62 17.80 -14.36
CA GLY A 114 0.53 18.57 -14.85
C GLY A 114 0.42 20.06 -14.55
N ASP A 115 1.56 20.74 -14.56
CA ASP A 115 1.66 22.19 -14.46
C ASP A 115 1.53 22.89 -15.83
N GLY A 116 2.07 24.11 -15.97
CA GLY A 116 1.97 24.88 -17.22
C GLY A 116 2.79 24.32 -18.38
N GLU A 117 3.67 23.36 -18.11
CA GLU A 117 4.60 22.76 -19.04
C GLU A 117 4.12 21.37 -19.50
N GLY A 118 3.08 20.83 -18.85
CA GLY A 118 2.60 19.47 -19.02
C GLY A 118 2.79 18.70 -17.73
N GLY A 119 2.69 17.38 -17.78
CA GLY A 119 3.09 16.57 -16.62
C GLY A 119 3.78 15.30 -17.04
N LEU A 120 4.64 14.78 -16.15
CA LEU A 120 5.44 13.58 -16.33
C LEU A 120 5.40 12.71 -15.08
N LEU A 121 5.01 11.45 -15.26
CA LEU A 121 5.22 10.37 -14.30
C LEU A 121 5.88 9.20 -15.02
N ALA A 122 7.05 8.76 -14.57
CA ALA A 122 7.80 7.70 -15.24
C ALA A 122 8.46 6.73 -14.26
N GLY A 123 8.84 5.55 -14.77
CA GLY A 123 9.67 4.59 -14.04
C GLY A 123 11.09 5.10 -13.84
N LEU A 124 11.78 4.57 -12.82
CA LEU A 124 13.17 4.91 -12.49
C LEU A 124 14.20 4.09 -13.28
N GLY A 125 13.75 3.20 -14.18
CA GLY A 125 14.62 2.25 -14.86
C GLY A 125 14.92 1.00 -14.03
N GLY A 126 15.77 0.12 -14.57
CA GLY A 126 16.40 -0.96 -13.80
C GLY A 126 15.47 -2.04 -13.24
N GLY A 127 14.25 -2.18 -13.78
CA GLY A 127 13.25 -3.13 -13.29
C GLY A 127 12.47 -2.62 -12.07
N SER A 128 12.44 -1.30 -11.84
CA SER A 128 11.54 -0.67 -10.86
C SER A 128 10.07 -0.88 -11.22
N SER A 129 9.19 -0.65 -10.26
CA SER A 129 7.74 -0.66 -10.47
C SER A 129 7.12 0.52 -9.75
N LEU A 130 6.08 1.14 -10.32
CA LEU A 130 5.38 2.25 -9.63
C LEU A 130 4.86 1.81 -8.26
N TRP A 131 4.48 0.55 -8.12
CA TRP A 131 3.95 -0.02 -6.90
C TRP A 131 4.52 -1.41 -6.66
N SER A 132 4.91 -1.70 -5.42
CA SER A 132 5.25 -3.06 -4.98
C SER A 132 4.71 -3.36 -3.59
N ALA A 133 4.38 -4.62 -3.34
CA ALA A 133 4.03 -5.12 -2.02
C ALA A 133 5.09 -6.08 -1.50
N SER A 134 5.31 -6.00 -0.19
CA SER A 134 6.22 -6.89 0.52
C SER A 134 5.59 -7.47 1.79
N VAL A 135 6.10 -8.63 2.18
CA VAL A 135 5.76 -9.38 3.38
C VAL A 135 7.07 -9.72 4.06
N ASP A 136 7.26 -9.25 5.29
CA ASP A 136 8.50 -9.42 6.06
C ASP A 136 9.77 -9.06 5.27
N GLY A 137 9.70 -7.95 4.52
CA GLY A 137 10.81 -7.45 3.69
C GLY A 137 11.02 -8.19 2.37
N THR A 138 10.22 -9.23 2.06
CA THR A 138 10.28 -9.95 0.78
C THR A 138 9.18 -9.43 -0.15
N THR A 139 9.54 -8.94 -1.32
CA THR A 139 8.57 -8.52 -2.35
C THR A 139 7.77 -9.72 -2.85
N ILE A 140 6.44 -9.58 -2.86
CA ILE A 140 5.52 -10.64 -3.31
C ILE A 140 4.76 -10.27 -4.59
N ALA A 141 4.69 -8.98 -4.92
CA ALA A 141 4.02 -8.49 -6.12
C ALA A 141 4.57 -7.12 -6.53
N GLN A 142 4.57 -6.85 -7.82
CA GLN A 142 4.88 -5.56 -8.44
C GLN A 142 3.76 -5.22 -9.43
N LEU A 143 3.41 -3.94 -9.55
CA LEU A 143 2.39 -3.45 -10.48
C LEU A 143 2.92 -2.21 -11.20
N ILE A 144 2.58 -2.09 -12.48
CA ILE A 144 3.04 -1.01 -13.38
C ILE A 144 4.57 -1.00 -13.39
N GLU A 145 5.13 -2.06 -13.96
CA GLU A 145 6.56 -2.30 -14.07
C GLU A 145 7.20 -1.42 -15.14
N ASP A 146 8.46 -1.07 -14.93
CA ASP A 146 9.30 -0.35 -15.89
C ASP A 146 9.51 -1.19 -17.17
N PRO A 147 9.48 -0.59 -18.37
CA PRO A 147 9.28 0.83 -18.65
C PRO A 147 7.82 1.27 -18.61
N PHE A 148 7.54 2.34 -17.85
CA PHE A 148 6.28 3.07 -17.93
C PHE A 148 6.53 4.58 -18.00
N GLN A 149 5.66 5.27 -18.73
CA GLN A 149 5.63 6.72 -18.82
C GLN A 149 4.20 7.18 -19.04
N ILE A 150 3.77 8.15 -18.24
CA ILE A 150 2.46 8.79 -18.30
C ILE A 150 2.72 10.28 -18.41
N THR A 151 2.08 10.91 -19.39
CA THR A 151 2.21 12.34 -19.65
C THR A 151 0.86 13.00 -19.81
N THR A 152 0.81 14.29 -19.56
CA THR A 152 -0.38 15.13 -19.84
C THR A 152 0.01 16.41 -20.56
N ASP A 153 -0.95 16.98 -21.30
CA ASP A 153 -0.88 18.34 -21.81
C ASP A 153 -0.81 19.35 -20.65
N PRO A 154 -0.34 20.59 -20.90
CA PRO A 154 -0.34 21.68 -19.92
C PRO A 154 -1.67 21.87 -19.18
N PHE A 155 -1.59 21.95 -17.86
CA PHE A 155 -2.72 22.03 -16.91
C PHE A 155 -3.72 20.87 -17.02
N GLY A 156 -3.35 19.80 -17.73
CA GLY A 156 -4.18 18.63 -17.93
C GLY A 156 -4.02 17.60 -16.82
N SER A 157 -4.78 16.51 -16.95
CA SER A 157 -4.65 15.34 -16.10
C SER A 157 -4.67 14.06 -16.92
N ALA A 158 -3.89 13.08 -16.48
CA ALA A 158 -3.82 11.74 -17.06
C ALA A 158 -4.13 10.68 -16.00
N ALA A 159 -4.82 9.62 -16.40
CA ALA A 159 -5.10 8.49 -15.52
C ALA A 159 -3.89 7.54 -15.46
N ILE A 160 -3.56 7.09 -14.25
CA ILE A 160 -2.65 5.96 -14.04
C ILE A 160 -3.47 4.68 -14.26
N PRO A 161 -3.01 3.75 -15.11
CA PRO A 161 -3.76 2.53 -15.41
C PRO A 161 -4.01 1.73 -14.14
N ALA A 162 -5.21 1.18 -14.01
CA ALA A 162 -5.50 0.26 -12.92
C ALA A 162 -4.79 -1.08 -13.13
N ALA A 163 -4.13 -1.57 -12.10
CA ALA A 163 -3.49 -2.87 -12.07
C ALA A 163 -3.80 -3.58 -10.75
N ALA A 164 -3.87 -4.91 -10.78
CA ALA A 164 -4.20 -5.72 -9.61
C ALA A 164 -3.51 -7.09 -9.66
N PHE A 165 -3.38 -7.73 -8.51
CA PHE A 165 -2.89 -9.11 -8.38
C PHE A 165 -3.70 -9.88 -7.34
N GLY A 166 -3.58 -11.21 -7.41
CA GLY A 166 -4.30 -12.10 -6.50
C GLY A 166 -5.81 -12.02 -6.72
N GLU A 167 -6.28 -11.94 -7.97
CA GLU A 167 -7.72 -11.90 -8.27
C GLU A 167 -8.35 -13.31 -8.24
N PRO A 168 -9.58 -13.49 -7.71
CA PRO A 168 -10.34 -12.55 -6.89
C PRO A 168 -9.59 -12.19 -5.59
N ILE A 169 -9.52 -10.89 -5.27
CA ILE A 169 -8.69 -10.38 -4.16
C ILE A 169 -9.25 -10.82 -2.80
N PRO A 170 -8.46 -11.47 -1.92
CA PRO A 170 -7.11 -12.02 -2.11
C PRO A 170 -7.09 -13.51 -2.56
N SER A 171 -6.24 -13.86 -3.53
CA SER A 171 -6.05 -15.26 -3.99
C SER A 171 -4.60 -15.71 -4.19
N LEU A 172 -3.61 -14.81 -4.11
CA LEU A 172 -2.20 -15.16 -4.27
C LEU A 172 -1.71 -15.87 -3.00
N GLU A 173 -1.31 -17.13 -3.10
CA GLU A 173 -0.77 -17.88 -1.97
C GLU A 173 0.61 -17.35 -1.55
N GLY A 174 0.82 -17.24 -0.24
CA GLY A 174 2.12 -16.90 0.35
C GLY A 174 2.25 -17.38 1.79
N VAL A 175 3.44 -17.17 2.36
CA VAL A 175 3.71 -17.44 3.77
C VAL A 175 3.07 -16.34 4.60
N SER A 176 2.36 -16.71 5.66
CA SER A 176 1.78 -15.74 6.61
C SER A 176 2.84 -14.78 7.15
N PRO A 177 2.56 -13.46 7.25
CA PRO A 177 3.55 -12.52 7.76
C PRO A 177 3.80 -12.76 9.25
N LEU A 178 5.07 -12.78 9.62
CA LEU A 178 5.54 -12.90 11.00
C LEU A 178 5.65 -11.54 11.68
N ALA A 179 5.92 -10.48 10.92
CA ALA A 179 6.20 -9.16 11.49
C ALA A 179 5.51 -8.01 10.75
N SER A 180 5.41 -8.06 9.41
CA SER A 180 5.03 -6.87 8.65
C SER A 180 4.50 -7.12 7.25
N MET A 181 3.68 -6.17 6.80
CA MET A 181 3.25 -6.00 5.42
C MET A 181 3.64 -4.59 4.98
N GLY A 182 4.15 -4.45 3.76
CA GLY A 182 4.63 -3.18 3.24
C GLY A 182 4.15 -2.88 1.83
N VAL A 183 4.03 -1.59 1.52
CA VAL A 183 3.79 -1.05 0.18
C VAL A 183 4.86 -0.03 -0.13
N ASN A 184 5.48 -0.15 -1.30
CA ASN A 184 6.44 0.83 -1.80
C ASN A 184 5.94 1.46 -3.11
N LEU A 185 6.25 2.74 -3.31
CA LEU A 185 5.94 3.51 -4.51
C LEU A 185 7.21 4.17 -5.05
N ASP A 186 7.64 3.80 -6.25
CA ASP A 186 8.90 4.27 -6.84
C ASP A 186 8.65 4.91 -8.21
N PHE A 187 8.98 6.18 -8.38
CA PHE A 187 8.71 6.92 -9.62
C PHE A 187 9.53 8.20 -9.77
N LEU A 188 9.69 8.64 -11.01
CA LEU A 188 10.10 9.99 -11.37
C LEU A 188 8.86 10.86 -11.56
N LEU A 189 8.84 12.06 -10.96
CA LEU A 189 7.77 13.05 -11.11
C LEU A 189 8.34 14.35 -11.66
N GLY A 190 7.71 14.90 -12.70
CA GLY A 190 8.10 16.17 -13.31
C GLY A 190 8.04 17.33 -12.33
N GLY A 191 8.82 18.38 -12.61
CA GLY A 191 8.80 19.61 -11.80
C GLY A 191 7.42 20.27 -11.84
N GLY A 192 6.91 20.73 -10.70
CA GLY A 192 5.59 21.37 -10.59
C GLY A 192 4.40 20.42 -10.61
N ASP A 193 4.61 19.14 -10.92
CA ASP A 193 3.54 18.15 -11.08
C ASP A 193 3.02 17.60 -9.76
N THR A 194 1.78 17.11 -9.80
CA THR A 194 1.16 16.37 -8.70
C THR A 194 0.68 15.00 -9.16
N VAL A 195 1.03 13.96 -8.42
CA VAL A 195 0.48 12.61 -8.58
C VAL A 195 -0.36 12.23 -7.37
N ALA A 196 -1.50 11.57 -7.60
CA ALA A 196 -2.32 10.97 -6.56
C ALA A 196 -2.47 9.47 -6.86
N ILE A 197 -1.98 8.63 -5.96
CA ILE A 197 -1.97 7.16 -6.11
C ILE A 197 -2.89 6.56 -5.06
N THR A 198 -3.88 5.80 -5.51
CA THR A 198 -4.77 5.02 -4.64
C THR A 198 -4.39 3.55 -4.75
N SER A 199 -4.15 2.92 -3.60
CA SER A 199 -3.70 1.55 -3.48
C SER A 199 -4.49 0.80 -2.42
N THR A 200 -4.60 -0.51 -2.59
CA THR A 200 -5.11 -1.43 -1.57
C THR A 200 -4.21 -2.65 -1.53
N PHE A 201 -3.79 -3.06 -0.34
CA PHE A 201 -3.08 -4.31 -0.10
C PHE A 201 -3.77 -5.11 0.99
N VAL A 202 -4.10 -6.37 0.69
CA VAL A 202 -4.87 -7.26 1.55
C VAL A 202 -4.05 -8.53 1.83
N GLY A 203 -4.07 -8.94 3.09
CA GLY A 203 -3.59 -10.24 3.54
C GLY A 203 -4.69 -10.94 4.34
N GLN A 204 -4.85 -12.24 4.12
CA GLN A 204 -5.86 -13.04 4.82
C GLN A 204 -5.32 -14.43 5.14
N ILE A 205 -5.39 -14.86 6.40
CA ILE A 205 -5.31 -16.30 6.72
C ILE A 205 -6.71 -16.92 6.53
N PRO A 206 -6.85 -17.99 5.74
CA PRO A 206 -8.08 -18.78 5.70
C PRO A 206 -8.44 -19.31 7.09
N THR A 207 -9.65 -19.01 7.57
CA THR A 207 -10.09 -19.52 8.88
C THR A 207 -10.25 -21.04 8.84
N PRO A 208 -9.98 -21.77 9.95
CA PRO A 208 -10.09 -23.24 9.97
C PRO A 208 -11.45 -23.79 9.51
N ALA A 209 -12.53 -23.01 9.68
CA ALA A 209 -13.87 -23.37 9.22
C ALA A 209 -13.98 -23.48 7.69
N THR A 210 -13.29 -22.62 6.93
CA THR A 210 -13.25 -22.71 5.47
C THR A 210 -12.53 -23.98 4.98
N LEU A 211 -11.45 -24.38 5.64
CA LEU A 211 -10.75 -25.64 5.32
C LEU A 211 -11.61 -26.87 5.63
N ALA A 212 -12.37 -26.86 6.73
CA ALA A 212 -13.28 -27.95 7.09
C ALA A 212 -14.40 -28.14 6.05
N LEU A 213 -14.90 -27.06 5.43
CA LEU A 213 -15.96 -27.13 4.42
C LEU A 213 -15.45 -27.79 3.11
N PHE A 214 -14.22 -27.49 2.68
CA PHE A 214 -13.59 -28.18 1.55
C PHE A 214 -13.37 -29.68 1.84
N GLY A 215 -13.00 -30.02 3.08
CA GLY A 215 -12.90 -31.42 3.52
C GLY A 215 -14.23 -32.18 3.45
N ILE A 216 -15.34 -31.55 3.84
CA ILE A 216 -16.68 -32.18 3.82
C ILE A 216 -17.23 -32.34 2.39
N ALA A 217 -16.93 -31.40 1.49
CA ALA A 217 -17.33 -31.49 0.08
C ALA A 217 -16.68 -32.71 -0.62
N GLY A 218 -15.42 -33.01 -0.30
CA GLY A 218 -14.72 -34.20 -0.81
C GLY A 218 -15.34 -35.53 -0.35
N PHE A 219 -15.84 -35.59 0.89
CA PHE A 219 -16.45 -36.81 1.44
C PHE A 219 -17.84 -37.13 0.86
N LYS A 220 -18.62 -36.13 0.44
CA LYS A 220 -19.94 -36.38 -0.17
C LYS A 220 -19.87 -37.01 -1.56
N ARG A 221 -18.75 -36.89 -2.28
CA ARG A 221 -18.57 -37.50 -3.61
C ARG A 221 -18.26 -39.00 -3.55
N ARG A 222 -17.74 -39.50 -2.43
CA ARG A 222 -17.36 -40.91 -2.28
C ARG A 222 -18.51 -41.84 -1.85
N ARG A 223 -19.67 -41.30 -1.47
CA ARG A 223 -20.84 -42.08 -1.00
C ARG A 223 -21.93 -42.33 -2.04
N ARG A 224 -21.74 -41.90 -3.30
CA ARG A 224 -22.67 -42.16 -4.42
C ARG A 224 -22.09 -43.13 -5.47
N ARG A 225 -21.46 -44.22 -5.02
CA ARG A 225 -21.21 -45.43 -5.81
C ARG A 225 -21.35 -46.64 -4.91
N ALA A 226 -22.59 -47.04 -4.67
CA ALA A 226 -23.03 -48.37 -4.29
C ALA A 226 -24.37 -48.59 -4.98
#